data_AF-A0A2A4ZFD3-F1
#
_entry.id   AF-A0A2A4ZFD3-F1
#
_cell.length_a   1.000
_cell.length_b   1.000
_cell.length_c   1.000
_cell.angle_alpha   90.00
_cell.angle_beta   90.00
_cell.angle_gamma   90.00
#
_symmetry.space_group_name_H-M   'P 1'
#
loop_
_entity.id
_entity.type
_entity.pdbx_description
1 polymer ?
#
loop_
_entity_poly.entity_id
_entity_poly.type
_entity_poly.pdbx_seq_one_letter_code
_entity_poly.pdbx_strand_id
1 'polypeptide(L)'
;MAGGWAKDGAVSEQIEASISDELARMQARKVPVGDSLSHCADCEEVIPERRRVAISGVKLCVECQQERDGVYKARGGFNRRGSKDSQLK
;
A
#
# COMPACT_ATOMS: atom_id res chain seq x y z
N MET A 1 26.94 31.70 7.45
CA MET A 1 26.62 30.51 6.63
C MET A 1 25.45 30.90 5.75
N ALA A 2 25.61 30.91 4.43
CA ALA A 2 24.58 31.39 3.52
C ALA A 2 23.40 30.41 3.49
N GLY A 3 22.38 30.65 4.33
CA GLY A 3 21.07 30.04 4.21
C GLY A 3 20.40 30.59 2.95
N GLY A 4 20.68 29.98 1.81
CA GLY A 4 20.12 30.42 0.54
C GLY A 4 18.61 30.19 0.51
N TRP A 5 17.83 31.26 0.38
CA TRP A 5 16.43 31.37 -0.09
C TRP A 5 15.35 30.49 0.57
N ALA A 6 15.71 29.48 1.36
CA ALA A 6 14.81 28.57 2.06
C ALA A 6 14.83 28.87 3.56
N LYS A 7 13.64 28.87 4.18
CA LYS A 7 13.52 28.96 5.64
C LYS A 7 14.24 27.79 6.31
N ASP A 8 14.79 28.03 7.50
CA ASP A 8 15.37 26.95 8.31
C ASP A 8 14.32 25.86 8.54
N GLY A 9 14.68 24.60 8.27
CA GLY A 9 13.79 23.45 8.43
C GLY A 9 12.89 23.11 7.24
N ALA A 10 12.89 23.90 6.14
CA ALA A 10 12.03 23.64 4.97
C ALA A 10 12.15 22.22 4.38
N VAL A 11 13.37 21.66 4.40
CA VAL A 11 13.61 20.28 3.91
C VAL A 11 13.00 19.23 4.85
N SER A 12 13.08 19.44 6.18
CA SER A 12 12.47 18.53 7.16
C SER A 12 10.97 18.50 6.99
N GLU A 13 10.34 19.68 6.87
CA GLU A 13 8.90 19.78 6.66
C GLU A 13 8.45 19.04 5.38
N GLN A 14 9.22 19.14 4.28
CA GLN A 14 8.91 18.41 3.06
C GLN A 14 9.04 16.89 3.23
N ILE A 15 10.04 16.43 3.98
CA ILE A 15 10.22 15.01 4.30
C ILE A 15 9.04 14.50 5.13
N GLU A 16 8.66 15.24 6.19
CA GLU A 16 7.53 14.90 7.06
C GLU A 16 6.19 14.88 6.30
N ALA A 17 5.98 15.85 5.41
CA ALA A 17 4.81 15.89 4.53
C ALA A 17 4.76 14.66 3.61
N SER A 18 5.90 14.26 3.04
CA SER A 18 5.96 13.09 2.15
C SER A 18 5.70 11.78 2.91
N ILE A 19 6.25 11.65 4.12
CA ILE A 19 6.05 10.48 4.97
C ILE A 19 4.59 10.39 5.43
N SER A 20 4.02 11.49 5.92
CA SER A 20 2.64 11.51 6.41
C SER A 20 1.64 11.17 5.32
N ASP A 21 1.84 11.67 4.10
CA ASP A 21 0.99 11.35 2.96
C ASP A 21 1.05 9.86 2.57
N GLU A 22 2.23 9.25 2.54
CA GLU A 22 2.36 7.80 2.27
C GLU A 22 1.75 6.95 3.40
N LEU A 23 1.90 7.34 4.66
CA LEU A 23 1.27 6.66 5.80
C LEU A 23 -0.26 6.73 5.71
N ALA A 24 -0.82 7.91 5.41
CA ALA A 24 -2.26 8.08 5.23
C ALA A 24 -2.78 7.20 4.08
N ARG A 25 -2.05 7.15 2.95
CA ARG A 25 -2.38 6.27 1.82
C ARG A 25 -2.32 4.79 2.20
N MET A 26 -1.33 4.36 3.00
CA MET A 26 -1.25 2.97 3.47
C MET A 26 -2.40 2.61 4.41
N GLN A 27 -2.77 3.49 5.34
CA GLN A 27 -3.89 3.28 6.27
C GLN A 27 -5.25 3.27 5.58
N ALA A 28 -5.43 4.07 4.52
CA ALA A 28 -6.66 4.12 3.74
C ALA A 28 -6.86 2.89 2.84
N ARG A 29 -5.85 2.02 2.70
CA ARG A 29 -6.01 0.79 1.89
C ARG A 29 -7.07 -0.11 2.53
N LYS A 30 -7.98 -0.60 1.69
CA LYS A 30 -8.99 -1.57 2.12
C LYS A 30 -8.32 -2.84 2.60
N VAL A 31 -8.56 -3.20 3.85
CA VAL A 31 -8.15 -4.46 4.45
C VAL A 31 -9.35 -5.41 4.40
N PRO A 32 -9.15 -6.73 4.17
CA PRO A 32 -10.22 -7.70 4.36
C PRO A 32 -10.81 -7.62 5.78
N VAL A 33 -12.10 -7.88 5.89
CA VAL A 33 -12.86 -7.88 7.14
C VAL A 33 -13.78 -9.10 7.18
N GLY A 34 -14.19 -9.48 8.39
CA GLY A 34 -15.06 -10.63 8.63
C GLY A 34 -14.29 -11.93 8.89
N ASP A 35 -14.99 -13.05 8.76
CA ASP A 35 -14.46 -14.37 9.08
C ASP A 35 -13.52 -14.89 7.99
N SER A 36 -12.42 -15.49 8.44
CA SER A 36 -11.42 -16.11 7.58
C SER A 36 -11.89 -17.46 7.06
N LEU A 37 -11.58 -17.77 5.79
CA LEU A 37 -11.90 -19.08 5.21
C LEU A 37 -11.07 -20.18 5.86
N SER A 38 -11.65 -21.39 5.98
CA SER A 38 -10.91 -22.58 6.42
C SER A 38 -9.99 -23.14 5.35
N HIS A 39 -10.39 -23.01 4.07
CA HIS A 39 -9.65 -23.49 2.91
C HIS A 39 -9.38 -22.33 1.94
N CYS A 40 -8.26 -22.42 1.22
CA CYS A 40 -7.84 -21.44 0.24
C CYS A 40 -8.84 -21.39 -0.92
N ALA A 41 -9.24 -20.19 -1.33
CA ALA A 41 -10.15 -20.01 -2.45
C ALA A 41 -9.55 -20.40 -3.83
N ASP A 42 -8.23 -20.58 -3.91
CA ASP A 42 -7.53 -20.84 -5.17
C ASP A 42 -7.09 -22.30 -5.32
N CYS A 43 -6.43 -22.84 -4.29
CA CYS A 43 -5.86 -24.20 -4.31
C CYS A 43 -6.61 -25.18 -3.39
N GLU A 44 -7.66 -24.74 -2.70
CA GLU A 44 -8.46 -25.55 -1.76
C GLU A 44 -7.70 -26.12 -0.55
N GLU A 45 -6.42 -25.80 -0.37
CA GLU A 45 -5.63 -26.21 0.79
C GLU A 45 -6.06 -25.50 2.09
N VAL A 46 -5.86 -26.16 3.23
CA VAL A 46 -6.21 -25.60 4.55
C VAL A 46 -5.39 -24.35 4.85
N ILE A 47 -6.07 -23.24 5.20
CA ILE A 47 -5.39 -22.01 5.63
C ILE A 47 -4.93 -22.18 7.10
N PRO A 48 -3.63 -22.03 7.40
CA PRO A 48 -3.11 -22.16 8.75
C PRO A 48 -3.83 -21.24 9.74
N GLU A 49 -4.15 -21.74 10.94
CA GLU A 49 -4.81 -20.96 12.00
C GLU A 49 -4.07 -19.65 12.31
N ARG A 50 -2.73 -19.70 12.42
CA ARG A 50 -1.91 -18.51 12.66
C ARG A 50 -2.15 -17.40 11.64
N ARG A 51 -2.43 -17.76 10.38
CA ARG A 51 -2.74 -16.80 9.31
C ARG A 51 -4.16 -16.24 9.44
N ARG A 52 -5.13 -17.08 9.84
CA ARG A 52 -6.52 -16.67 10.09
C ARG A 52 -6.65 -15.71 11.28
N VAL A 53 -5.80 -15.87 12.29
CA VAL A 53 -5.70 -14.97 13.45
C VAL A 53 -4.98 -13.67 13.10
N ALA A 54 -3.89 -13.75 12.32
CA ALA A 54 -3.11 -12.57 11.95
C ALA A 54 -3.84 -11.64 10.96
N ILE A 55 -4.69 -12.19 10.09
CA ILE A 55 -5.43 -11.44 9.07
C ILE A 55 -6.90 -11.85 9.15
N SER A 56 -7.74 -10.92 9.62
CA SER A 56 -9.19 -11.10 9.58
C SER A 56 -9.69 -11.17 8.14
N GLY A 57 -10.60 -12.09 7.86
CA GLY A 57 -11.17 -12.27 6.53
C GLY A 57 -10.19 -12.82 5.49
N VAL A 58 -9.14 -13.55 5.89
CA VAL A 58 -8.19 -14.12 4.93
C VAL A 58 -8.88 -15.19 4.05
N LYS A 59 -8.62 -15.12 2.74
CA LYS A 59 -9.23 -16.01 1.74
C LYS A 59 -8.23 -16.93 1.04
N LEU A 60 -6.93 -16.66 1.17
CA LEU A 60 -5.88 -17.37 0.46
C LEU A 60 -4.82 -17.91 1.43
N CYS A 61 -4.23 -19.05 1.08
CA CYS A 61 -3.02 -19.54 1.72
C CYS A 61 -1.84 -18.58 1.45
N VAL A 62 -0.72 -18.81 2.14
CA VAL A 62 0.46 -17.93 2.02
C VAL A 62 1.09 -18.02 0.63
N GLU A 63 1.11 -19.20 0.01
CA GLU A 63 1.74 -19.44 -1.28
C GLU A 63 0.97 -18.74 -2.41
N CYS A 64 -0.35 -18.97 -2.51
CA CYS A 64 -1.19 -18.27 -3.49
C CYS A 64 -1.20 -16.75 -3.29
N GLN A 65 -1.10 -16.27 -2.04
CA GLN A 65 -0.97 -14.83 -1.79
C GLN A 65 0.38 -14.29 -2.29
N GLN A 66 1.48 -14.98 -2.01
CA GLN A 66 2.81 -14.58 -2.48
C GLN A 66 2.90 -14.53 -3.99
N GLU A 67 2.32 -15.50 -4.69
CA GLU A 67 2.24 -15.50 -6.14
C GLU A 67 1.48 -14.27 -6.64
N ARG A 68 0.28 -14.02 -6.11
CA ARG A 68 -0.54 -12.84 -6.49
C ARG A 68 0.15 -11.51 -6.22
N ASP A 69 0.85 -11.38 -5.10
CA ASP A 69 1.56 -10.16 -4.72
C ASP A 69 2.84 -9.96 -5.54
N GLY A 70 3.48 -11.06 -5.97
CA GLY A 70 4.65 -11.07 -6.84
C GLY A 70 4.33 -10.67 -8.28
N VAL A 71 3.08 -10.77 -8.72
CA VAL A 71 2.67 -10.31 -10.06
C VAL A 71 2.92 -8.81 -10.19
N TYR A 72 3.84 -8.44 -11.08
CA TYR A 72 4.10 -7.05 -11.41
C TYR A 72 2.83 -6.39 -11.96
N LYS A 73 2.30 -5.41 -11.24
CA LYS A 73 1.23 -4.53 -11.72
C LYS A 73 1.85 -3.19 -12.09
N ALA A 74 1.88 -2.90 -13.39
CA ALA A 74 2.23 -1.57 -13.87
C ALA A 74 1.27 -0.55 -13.22
N ARG A 75 1.82 0.37 -12.43
CA ARG A 75 1.05 1.53 -11.97
C ARG A 75 0.96 2.51 -13.11
N GLY A 76 -0.19 3.19 -13.24
CA GLY A 76 -0.32 4.33 -14.15
C GLY A 76 0.78 5.35 -13.87
N GLY A 77 1.52 5.74 -14.90
CA GLY A 77 2.55 6.77 -14.77
C GLY A 77 1.93 8.17 -14.80
N PHE A 78 2.58 9.13 -14.15
CA PHE A 78 2.24 10.55 -14.30
C PHE A 78 2.80 11.09 -15.61
N ASN A 79 1.95 11.69 -16.44
CA ASN A 79 2.44 12.47 -17.58
C ASN A 79 3.03 13.79 -17.08
N ARG A 80 4.37 13.85 -16.98
CA ARG A 80 5.11 15.01 -16.50
C ARG A 80 4.95 16.27 -17.37
N ARG A 81 4.37 16.16 -18.57
CA ARG A 81 4.01 17.30 -19.45
C ARG A 81 2.57 17.78 -19.25
N GLY A 82 1.73 17.01 -18.57
CA GLY A 82 0.35 17.38 -18.27
C GLY A 82 0.27 18.34 -17.09
N SER A 83 -0.80 19.14 -17.03
CA SER A 83 -1.05 19.98 -15.86
C SER A 83 -1.39 19.12 -14.64
N LYS A 84 -1.04 19.59 -13.43
CA LYS A 84 -1.31 18.89 -12.17
C LYS A 84 -2.77 18.48 -12.04
N ASP A 85 -3.70 19.38 -12.38
CA ASP A 85 -5.14 19.14 -12.29
C ASP A 85 -5.66 18.11 -13.31
N SER A 86 -4.91 17.85 -14.39
CA SER A 86 -5.23 16.80 -15.35
C SER A 86 -4.73 15.42 -14.92
N GLN A 87 -3.85 15.36 -13.92
CA GLN A 87 -3.19 14.14 -13.44
C GLN A 87 -3.75 13.62 -12.11
N LEU A 88 -4.40 14.49 -11.33
CA LEU A 88 -4.91 14.19 -9.99
C LEU A 88 -6.43 13.90 -9.95
N LYS A 89 -7.07 13.73 -11.10
CA LYS A 89 -8.49 13.32 -11.21
C LYS A 89 -8.64 11.81 -11.25
#